data_AF-A0A0F9PHZ9-F1
#
_entry.id   AF-A0A0F9PHZ9-F1
#
_cell.length_a   1.000
_cell.length_b   1.000
_cell.length_c   1.000
_cell.angle_alpha   90.00
_cell.angle_beta   90.00
_cell.angle_gamma   90.00
#
_symmetry.space_group_name_H-M   'P 1'
#
loop_
_entity.id
_entity.type
_entity.pdbx_description
1 polymer ?
#
loop_
_entity_poly.entity_id
_entity_poly.type
_entity_poly.pdbx_seq_one_letter_code
_entity_poly.pdbx_strand_id
1 'polypeptide(L)'
;MQKIWKWLNHNRHVVIFPVVGLMLWAYALGCTPLTMSPLDPGRMVNVTQLDLDFKTWQSQQEIMAARFEAAGLDLEQQKENNEKLKTTLLGLATGGVPDVPGLLKLLIGGGGLGAIVDNIRKGGVIGGLKRKRESA
;
A
#
# COMPACT_ATOMS: atom_id res chain seq x y z
N MET A 1 39.96 -24.56 -49.43
CA MET A 1 39.94 -24.52 -47.94
C MET A 1 41.31 -24.43 -47.28
N GLN A 2 42.32 -25.22 -47.67
CA GLN A 2 43.63 -25.23 -46.97
C GLN A 2 44.38 -23.88 -46.96
N LYS A 3 44.26 -23.07 -48.01
CA LYS A 3 44.90 -21.73 -48.07
C LYS A 3 44.31 -20.74 -47.05
N ILE A 4 42.99 -20.78 -46.84
CA ILE A 4 42.29 -19.93 -45.86
C ILE A 4 42.73 -20.30 -44.44
N TRP A 5 42.82 -21.59 -44.14
CA TRP A 5 43.28 -22.09 -42.84
C TRP A 5 44.73 -21.70 -42.53
N LYS A 6 45.64 -21.78 -43.53
CA LYS A 6 47.03 -21.31 -43.36
C LYS A 6 47.11 -19.81 -43.12
N TRP A 7 46.31 -19.02 -43.84
CA TRP A 7 46.24 -17.58 -43.66
C TRP A 7 45.69 -17.19 -42.28
N LEU A 8 44.65 -17.88 -41.81
CA LEU A 8 44.05 -17.68 -40.49
C LEU A 8 45.04 -18.01 -39.36
N ASN A 9 45.80 -19.10 -39.50
CA ASN A 9 46.83 -19.46 -38.53
C ASN A 9 48.00 -18.46 -38.48
N HIS A 10 48.40 -17.92 -39.64
CA HIS A 10 49.46 -16.91 -39.70
C HIS A 10 49.03 -15.59 -39.05
N ASN A 11 47.75 -15.21 -39.23
CA ASN A 11 47.18 -13.97 -38.70
C ASN A 11 46.29 -14.21 -37.48
N ARG A 12 46.54 -15.28 -36.70
CA ARG A 12 45.64 -15.70 -35.60
C ARG A 12 45.34 -14.55 -34.64
N HIS A 13 46.32 -13.69 -34.39
CA HIS A 13 46.18 -12.56 -33.48
C HIS A 13 45.22 -11.50 -34.02
N VAL A 14 45.26 -11.21 -35.33
CA VAL A 14 44.37 -10.24 -35.99
C VAL A 14 42.91 -10.71 -35.95
N VAL A 15 42.66 -12.02 -35.90
CA VAL A 15 41.31 -12.59 -35.79
C VAL A 15 40.88 -12.73 -34.32
N ILE A 16 41.77 -13.16 -33.44
CA ILE A 16 41.45 -13.41 -32.02
C ILE A 16 41.20 -12.10 -31.26
N PHE A 17 42.03 -11.06 -31.46
CA PHE A 17 41.88 -9.79 -30.75
C PHE A 17 40.50 -9.12 -30.91
N PRO A 18 39.94 -8.96 -32.13
CA PRO A 18 38.63 -8.35 -32.26
C PRO A 18 37.52 -9.23 -31.66
N VAL A 19 37.63 -10.57 -31.75
CA VAL A 19 36.64 -11.48 -31.15
C VAL A 19 36.64 -11.36 -29.62
N VAL A 20 37.83 -11.38 -29.00
CA VAL A 20 37.97 -11.20 -27.55
C VAL A 20 37.54 -9.80 -27.11
N GLY A 21 37.90 -8.77 -27.89
CA GLY A 21 37.48 -7.39 -27.63
C GLY A 21 35.97 -7.22 -27.68
N LEU A 22 35.30 -7.86 -28.64
CA LEU A 22 33.84 -7.82 -28.78
C LEU A 22 33.16 -8.57 -27.63
N MET A 23 33.71 -9.69 -27.17
CA MET A 23 33.22 -10.39 -25.97
C MET A 23 33.37 -9.53 -24.69
N LEU A 24 34.52 -8.87 -24.51
CA LEU A 24 34.73 -7.97 -23.37
C LEU A 24 33.80 -6.75 -23.41
N TRP A 25 33.56 -6.20 -24.59
CA TRP A 25 32.63 -5.08 -24.78
C TRP A 25 31.19 -5.50 -24.47
N ALA A 26 30.76 -6.66 -24.96
CA ALA A 26 29.43 -7.21 -24.66
C ALA A 26 29.26 -7.50 -23.16
N TYR A 27 30.30 -8.01 -22.49
CA TYR A 27 30.30 -8.21 -21.05
C TYR A 27 30.21 -6.89 -20.28
N ALA A 28 31.00 -5.89 -20.67
CA ALA A 28 31.05 -4.58 -20.02
C ALA A 28 29.72 -3.81 -20.13
N LEU A 29 29.01 -3.93 -21.26
CA LEU A 29 27.72 -3.26 -21.47
C LEU A 29 26.50 -4.09 -21.05
N GLY A 30 26.61 -5.42 -21.06
CA GLY A 30 25.50 -6.33 -20.78
C GLY A 30 25.28 -6.62 -19.29
N CYS A 31 26.29 -6.42 -18.45
CA CYS A 31 26.21 -6.78 -17.04
C CYS A 31 25.62 -5.64 -16.20
N THR A 32 24.30 -5.48 -16.24
CA THR A 32 23.61 -4.63 -15.26
C THR A 32 23.43 -5.41 -13.95
N PRO A 33 23.87 -4.88 -12.79
CA PRO A 33 23.68 -5.56 -11.51
C PRO A 33 22.20 -5.63 -11.18
N LEU A 34 21.74 -6.84 -10.83
CA LEU A 34 20.37 -7.12 -10.42
C LEU A 34 20.35 -7.52 -8.96
N THR A 35 19.35 -7.04 -8.23
CA THR A 35 19.10 -7.39 -6.82
C THR A 35 17.65 -7.82 -6.62
N MET A 36 17.34 -8.53 -5.55
CA MET A 36 15.96 -8.88 -5.21
C MET A 36 15.18 -7.62 -4.80
N SER A 37 13.94 -7.49 -5.29
CA SER A 37 13.04 -6.41 -4.87
C SER A 37 12.58 -6.62 -3.42
N PRO A 38 12.60 -5.58 -2.56
CA PRO A 38 12.05 -5.64 -1.21
C PRO A 38 10.52 -5.78 -1.17
N LEU A 39 9.82 -5.36 -2.23
CA LEU A 39 8.36 -5.42 -2.32
C LEU A 39 7.88 -6.79 -2.79
N ASP A 40 8.61 -7.40 -3.73
CA ASP A 40 8.31 -8.72 -4.30
C ASP A 40 9.56 -9.61 -4.26
N PRO A 41 9.68 -10.52 -3.27
CA PRO A 41 10.87 -11.36 -3.08
C PRO A 41 11.20 -12.29 -4.27
N GLY A 42 10.25 -12.49 -5.19
CA GLY A 42 10.42 -13.29 -6.41
C GLY A 42 10.95 -12.51 -7.62
N ARG A 43 11.10 -11.17 -7.53
CA ARG A 43 11.47 -10.32 -8.66
C ARG A 43 12.88 -9.78 -8.51
N MET A 44 13.74 -10.04 -9.51
CA MET A 44 15.03 -9.38 -9.65
C MET A 44 14.85 -8.04 -10.35
N VAL A 45 15.38 -6.97 -9.77
CA VAL A 45 15.25 -5.60 -10.24
C VAL A 45 16.60 -4.97 -10.45
N ASN A 46 16.68 -4.07 -11.44
CA ASN A 46 17.83 -3.20 -11.65
C ASN A 46 17.70 -1.92 -10.79
N VAL A 47 18.71 -1.07 -10.83
CA VAL A 47 18.77 0.17 -10.03
C VAL A 47 17.59 1.10 -10.32
N THR A 48 17.18 1.26 -11.59
CA THR A 48 16.07 2.16 -11.95
C THR A 48 14.72 1.62 -11.48
N GLN A 49 14.50 0.31 -11.56
CA GLN A 49 13.31 -0.35 -11.02
C GLN A 49 13.28 -0.29 -9.49
N LEU A 50 14.43 -0.44 -8.82
CA LEU A 50 14.52 -0.34 -7.37
C LEU A 50 14.15 1.07 -6.87
N ASP A 51 14.55 2.13 -7.58
CA ASP A 51 14.16 3.51 -7.26
C ASP A 51 12.65 3.75 -7.43
N LEU A 52 12.05 3.17 -8.46
CA LEU A 52 10.60 3.22 -8.66
C LEU A 52 9.85 2.47 -7.55
N ASP A 53 10.33 1.29 -7.17
CA ASP A 53 9.78 0.50 -6.06
C ASP A 53 9.85 1.30 -4.76
N PHE A 54 10.99 1.95 -4.49
CA PHE A 54 11.18 2.79 -3.31
C PHE A 54 10.19 3.97 -3.27
N LYS A 55 10.05 4.72 -4.37
CA LYS A 55 9.09 5.85 -4.45
C LYS A 55 7.65 5.40 -4.28
N THR A 56 7.31 4.25 -4.87
CA THR A 56 5.98 3.66 -4.73
C THR A 56 5.70 3.32 -3.26
N TRP A 57 6.64 2.64 -2.61
CA TRP A 57 6.54 2.33 -1.19
C TRP A 57 6.41 3.59 -0.31
N GLN A 58 7.21 4.62 -0.57
CA GLN A 58 7.16 5.88 0.15
C GLN A 58 5.79 6.55 0.04
N SER A 59 5.23 6.65 -1.18
CA SER A 59 3.90 7.23 -1.38
C SER A 59 2.80 6.45 -0.66
N GLN A 60 2.91 5.12 -0.59
CA GLN A 60 1.97 4.28 0.14
C GLN A 60 2.03 4.52 1.65
N GLN A 61 3.23 4.72 2.21
CA GLN A 61 3.41 5.04 3.62
C GLN A 61 2.81 6.41 3.96
N GLU A 62 3.00 7.42 3.12
CA GLU A 62 2.43 8.76 3.32
C GLU A 62 0.89 8.72 3.32
N ILE A 63 0.29 8.00 2.37
CA ILE A 63 -1.17 7.82 2.31
C ILE A 63 -1.66 7.08 3.57
N MET A 64 -0.93 6.05 4.01
CA MET A 64 -1.29 5.29 5.19
C MET A 64 -1.23 6.16 6.45
N ALA A 65 -0.17 6.95 6.62
CA ALA A 65 -0.02 7.90 7.72
C ALA A 65 -1.18 8.90 7.76
N ALA A 66 -1.52 9.52 6.63
CA ALA A 66 -2.65 10.45 6.54
C ALA A 66 -3.99 9.79 6.90
N ARG A 67 -4.19 8.52 6.54
CA ARG A 67 -5.39 7.76 6.95
C ARG A 67 -5.42 7.50 8.45
N PHE A 68 -4.28 7.18 9.07
CA PHE A 68 -4.20 6.99 10.52
C PHE A 68 -4.48 8.29 11.27
N GLU A 69 -3.97 9.42 10.79
CA GLU A 69 -4.24 10.74 11.36
C GLU A 69 -5.73 11.09 11.26
N ALA A 70 -6.33 10.92 10.07
CA ALA A 70 -7.77 11.16 9.89
C ALA A 70 -8.63 10.24 10.78
N ALA A 71 -8.25 8.97 10.93
CA ALA A 71 -8.94 8.05 11.83
C ALA A 71 -8.77 8.43 13.31
N GLY A 72 -7.61 8.99 13.69
CA GLY A 72 -7.36 9.52 15.03
C GLY A 72 -8.27 10.70 15.35
N LEU A 73 -8.38 11.66 14.43
CA LEU A 73 -9.28 12.81 14.56
C LEU A 73 -10.76 12.39 14.65
N ASP A 74 -11.17 11.43 13.83
CA ASP A 74 -12.54 10.89 13.89
C ASP A 74 -12.84 10.21 15.23
N LEU A 75 -11.88 9.47 15.79
CA LEU A 75 -12.02 8.86 17.12
C LEU A 75 -12.12 9.91 18.23
N GLU A 76 -11.35 11.00 18.17
CA GLU A 76 -11.46 12.11 19.11
C GLU A 76 -12.83 12.78 19.04
N GLN A 77 -13.34 13.02 17.82
CA GLN A 77 -14.65 13.62 17.63
C GLN A 77 -15.78 12.70 18.12
N GLN A 78 -15.68 11.38 17.86
CA GLN A 78 -16.62 10.40 18.41
C GLN A 78 -16.59 10.36 19.95
N LYS A 79 -15.40 10.50 20.55
CA LYS A 79 -15.26 10.58 22.01
C LYS A 79 -15.94 11.83 22.57
N GLU A 80 -15.70 13.00 21.97
CA GLU A 80 -16.34 14.26 22.39
C GLU A 80 -17.87 14.19 22.25
N ASN A 81 -18.38 13.65 21.14
CA ASN A 81 -19.81 13.47 20.92
C ASN A 81 -20.42 12.51 21.94
N ASN A 82 -19.72 11.43 22.31
CA ASN A 82 -20.15 10.51 23.35
C ASN A 82 -20.16 11.15 24.74
N GLU A 83 -19.17 11.99 25.06
CA GLU A 83 -19.17 12.74 26.33
C GLU A 83 -20.33 13.72 26.39
N LYS A 84 -20.61 14.47 25.30
CA LYS A 84 -21.79 15.35 25.19
C LYS A 84 -23.11 14.58 25.31
N LEU A 85 -23.20 13.41 24.69
CA LEU A 85 -24.38 12.55 24.81
C LEU A 85 -24.58 12.09 26.26
N LYS A 86 -23.49 11.66 26.93
CA LYS A 86 -23.52 11.24 28.34
C LYS A 86 -23.95 12.38 29.25
N THR A 87 -23.39 13.58 29.09
CA THR A 87 -23.77 14.74 29.92
C THR A 87 -25.24 15.13 29.70
N THR A 88 -25.72 15.09 28.47
CA THR A 88 -27.12 15.37 28.16
C THR A 88 -28.06 14.33 28.75
N LEU A 89 -27.72 13.04 28.66
CA LEU A 89 -28.48 11.94 29.27
C LEU A 89 -28.49 12.03 30.80
N LEU A 90 -27.36 12.37 31.43
CA LEU A 90 -27.29 12.60 32.88
C LEU A 90 -28.16 13.80 33.29
N GLY A 91 -28.13 14.90 32.54
CA GLY A 91 -28.96 16.09 32.80
C GLY A 91 -30.46 15.79 32.72
N LEU A 92 -30.87 14.98 31.74
CA LEU A 92 -32.24 14.47 31.61
C LEU A 92 -32.64 13.57 32.80
N ALA A 93 -31.74 12.67 33.22
CA ALA A 93 -31.99 11.78 34.34
C ALA A 93 -32.11 12.52 35.69
N THR A 94 -31.41 13.66 35.84
CA THR A 94 -31.52 14.53 37.03
C THR A 94 -32.75 15.44 37.05
N GLY A 95 -33.64 15.34 36.05
CA GLY A 95 -34.90 16.09 36.00
C GLY A 95 -34.82 17.48 35.35
N GLY A 96 -33.75 17.78 34.61
CA GLY A 96 -33.65 19.00 33.80
C GLY A 96 -34.62 18.98 32.61
N VAL A 97 -35.22 20.12 32.27
CA VAL A 97 -36.12 20.26 31.11
C VAL A 97 -35.37 19.81 29.86
N PRO A 98 -35.87 18.80 29.12
CA PRO A 98 -35.18 18.27 27.95
C PRO A 98 -35.05 19.33 26.85
N ASP A 99 -33.83 19.70 26.47
CA ASP A 99 -33.60 20.30 25.15
C ASP A 99 -33.69 19.20 24.08
N VAL A 100 -34.92 18.71 23.84
CA VAL A 100 -35.23 17.67 22.86
C VAL A 100 -34.69 18.02 21.46
N PRO A 101 -34.78 19.27 20.97
CA PRO A 101 -34.14 19.68 19.72
C PRO A 101 -32.61 19.52 19.73
N GLY A 102 -31.96 19.86 20.85
CA GLY A 102 -30.53 19.69 21.05
C GLY A 102 -30.10 18.22 21.03
N LEU A 103 -30.84 17.35 21.74
CA LEU A 103 -30.61 15.91 21.76
C LEU A 103 -30.77 15.28 20.37
N LEU A 104 -31.79 15.70 19.62
CA LEU A 104 -32.06 15.21 18.26
C LEU A 104 -30.97 15.67 17.28
N LYS A 105 -30.52 16.93 17.38
CA LYS A 105 -29.37 17.43 16.60
C LYS A 105 -28.08 16.72 16.96
N LEU A 106 -27.87 16.32 18.22
CA LEU A 106 -26.69 15.57 18.64
C LEU A 106 -26.72 14.11 18.14
N LEU A 107 -27.89 13.47 18.14
CA LEU A 107 -28.11 12.12 17.61
C LEU A 107 -27.98 12.04 16.08
N ILE A 108 -28.52 13.03 15.37
CA ILE A 108 -28.52 13.09 13.90
C ILE A 108 -27.22 13.71 13.37
N GLY A 109 -26.76 14.82 13.97
CA GLY A 109 -25.58 15.58 13.55
C GLY A 109 -24.25 15.13 14.14
N GLY A 110 -24.25 14.48 15.31
CA GLY A 110 -23.04 13.95 15.97
C GLY A 110 -22.63 12.56 15.48
N GLY A 111 -23.28 12.01 14.46
CA GLY A 111 -22.93 10.72 13.87
C GLY A 111 -23.38 9.50 14.67
N GLY A 112 -24.15 9.65 15.76
CA GLY A 112 -24.64 8.52 16.57
C GLY A 112 -25.51 7.55 15.78
N LEU A 113 -26.46 8.05 15.00
CA LEU A 113 -27.24 7.22 14.07
C LEU A 113 -26.39 6.66 12.91
N GLY A 114 -25.43 7.44 12.42
CA GLY A 114 -24.51 7.02 11.35
C GLY A 114 -23.60 5.86 11.77
N ALA A 115 -23.03 5.91 12.97
CA ALA A 115 -22.18 4.87 13.53
C ALA A 115 -22.97 3.59 13.86
N ILE A 116 -24.22 3.72 14.32
CA ILE A 116 -25.10 2.55 14.53
C ILE A 116 -25.44 1.90 13.18
N VAL A 117 -25.81 2.69 12.16
CA VAL A 117 -26.11 2.19 10.81
C VAL A 117 -24.88 1.57 10.15
N ASP A 118 -23.69 2.16 10.30
CA ASP A 118 -22.45 1.61 9.77
C ASP A 118 -22.05 0.30 10.45
N ASN A 119 -22.24 0.18 11.78
CA ASN A 119 -22.02 -1.07 12.50
C ASN A 119 -23.02 -2.16 12.11
N ILE A 120 -24.30 -1.83 11.86
CA ILE A 120 -25.28 -2.77 11.32
C ILE A 120 -24.88 -3.25 9.92
N ARG A 121 -24.42 -2.32 9.06
CA ARG A 121 -23.95 -2.66 7.71
C ARG A 121 -22.72 -3.57 7.75
N LYS A 122 -21.72 -3.25 8.57
CA LYS A 122 -20.50 -4.07 8.74
C LYS A 122 -20.84 -5.46 9.31
N GLY A 123 -21.73 -5.54 10.30
CA GLY A 123 -22.21 -6.82 10.84
C GLY A 123 -22.93 -7.68 9.80
N GLY A 124 -23.76 -7.07 8.94
CA GLY A 124 -24.43 -7.75 7.83
C GLY A 124 -23.46 -8.27 6.76
N VAL A 125 -22.46 -7.48 6.38
CA VAL A 125 -21.45 -7.88 5.38
C VAL A 125 -20.54 -9.00 5.91
N ILE A 126 -20.09 -8.92 7.17
CA ILE A 126 -19.29 -9.97 7.81
C ILE A 126 -20.10 -11.26 7.94
N GLY A 127 -21.38 -11.18 8.33
CA GLY A 127 -22.28 -12.33 8.40
C GLY A 127 -22.53 -12.99 7.04
N GLY A 128 -22.64 -12.19 5.96
CA GLY A 128 -22.80 -12.68 4.59
C GLY A 128 -21.54 -13.36 4.04
N LEU A 129 -20.35 -12.82 4.34
CA LEU A 129 -19.07 -13.43 3.96
C LEU A 129 -18.80 -14.72 4.73
N LYS A 130 -19.21 -14.81 6.00
CA LYS A 130 -19.04 -16.02 6.81
C LYS A 130 -19.94 -17.18 6.33
N ARG A 131 -21.19 -16.90 5.94
CA ARG A 131 -22.09 -17.92 5.34
C ARG A 131 -21.59 -18.42 3.99
N LYS A 132 -21.07 -17.53 3.13
CA LYS A 132 -20.52 -17.94 1.82
C LYS A 132 -19.30 -18.86 1.93
N ARG A 133 -18.55 -18.79 3.02
CA ARG A 133 -17.38 -19.65 3.28
C ARG A 133 -17.75 -21.03 3.81
N GLU A 134 -18.93 -21.20 4.41
CA GLU A 134 -19.43 -22.50 4.89
C GLU A 134 -20.24 -23.25 3.81
N SER A 135 -20.62 -22.56 2.73
CA SER A 135 -21.38 -23.12 1.60
C SER A 135 -20.53 -23.45 0.36
N ALA A 136 -19.22 -23.30 0.45
CA ALA A 136 -18.22 -23.59 -0.60
C ALA A 136 -17.19 -24.58 -0.07
#